data_AF-A0AAV9FJ50-F1
#
_entry.id   AF-A0AAV9FJ50-F1
#
_cell.length_a   1.000
_cell.length_b   1.000
_cell.length_c   1.000
_cell.angle_alpha   90.00
_cell.angle_beta   90.00
_cell.angle_gamma   90.00
#
_symmetry.space_group_name_H-M   'P 1'
#
loop_
_entity.id
_entity.type
_entity.pdbx_description
1 polymer ?
#
loop_
_entity_poly.entity_id
_entity_poly.type
_entity_poly.pdbx_seq_one_letter_code
_entity_poly.pdbx_strand_id
1 'polypeptide(L)'
;MFDGRMDEVALIGPSSGGSSKTVNLDGARRMALKHIEAFVHTFLDPQAFSVAAASSAPAFLAQIAELARIQEAGHLRCSGAEIGRFVAMIRNPSSILRACAVFALLQFTIPGGRHAMHHACLLHNVGAARVLRAAAASATAPIEAKIFARIVLRNLEHHQLESSL
;
A
#
# COMPACT_ATOMS: atom_id res chain seq x y z
N MET A 1 14.87 -1.33 32.14
CA MET A 1 16.22 -1.84 31.83
C MET A 1 16.02 -3.23 31.21
N PHE A 2 16.23 -3.38 29.91
CA PHE A 2 16.00 -4.66 29.20
C PHE A 2 17.31 -5.48 29.21
N ASP A 3 17.25 -6.71 29.71
CA ASP A 3 18.39 -7.63 29.85
C ASP A 3 18.61 -8.42 28.54
N GLY A 4 19.46 -7.88 27.66
CA GLY A 4 20.81 -8.40 27.42
C GLY A 4 21.11 -9.90 27.24
N ARG A 5 20.18 -10.78 26.84
CA ARG A 5 20.51 -12.22 26.65
C ARG A 5 20.27 -12.78 25.25
N MET A 6 20.91 -12.15 24.28
CA MET A 6 21.24 -12.80 23.01
C MET A 6 22.75 -13.07 23.01
N ASP A 7 23.15 -14.20 23.61
CA ASP A 7 24.47 -14.83 23.38
C ASP A 7 24.44 -16.26 23.94
N GLU A 8 24.01 -17.21 23.12
CA GLU A 8 24.60 -18.56 23.10
C GLU A 8 24.18 -19.25 21.81
N VAL A 9 24.96 -19.03 20.76
CA VAL A 9 24.99 -19.92 19.60
C VAL A 9 26.13 -20.91 19.82
N ALA A 10 25.80 -22.19 19.65
CA ALA A 10 26.67 -23.35 19.38
C ALA A 10 26.87 -24.35 20.54
N LEU A 11 26.05 -25.41 20.54
CA LEU A 11 26.61 -26.75 20.70
C LEU A 11 25.85 -27.80 19.88
N ILE A 12 26.64 -28.54 19.12
CA ILE A 12 26.30 -29.64 18.20
C ILE A 12 25.83 -30.87 18.99
N GLY A 13 24.74 -31.52 18.54
CA GLY A 13 24.29 -32.83 19.02
C GLY A 13 23.29 -33.49 18.04
N PRO A 14 23.35 -34.82 17.80
CA PRO A 14 22.94 -35.45 16.55
C PRO A 14 21.42 -35.71 16.41
N SER A 15 21.04 -35.97 15.16
CA SER A 15 19.69 -36.16 14.63
C SER A 15 18.77 -37.07 15.45
N SER A 16 17.61 -36.55 15.82
CA SER A 16 16.38 -37.33 15.95
C SER A 16 15.42 -36.88 14.85
N GLY A 17 15.01 -37.82 14.01
CA GLY A 17 14.20 -37.61 12.82
C GLY A 17 12.81 -37.06 13.13
N GLY A 18 12.71 -35.75 13.32
CA GLY A 18 11.49 -35.01 13.07
C GLY A 18 11.44 -34.71 11.58
N SER A 19 10.51 -35.33 10.86
CA SER A 19 10.07 -34.86 9.55
C SER A 19 9.53 -33.43 9.73
N SER A 20 10.44 -32.46 9.66
CA SER A 20 10.10 -31.05 9.57
C SER A 20 9.36 -30.92 8.25
N LYS A 21 8.03 -30.87 8.32
CA LYS A 21 7.19 -30.52 7.17
C LYS A 21 7.73 -29.20 6.65
N THR A 22 8.57 -29.25 5.62
CA THR A 22 8.91 -28.10 4.81
C THR A 22 7.61 -27.66 4.16
N VAL A 23 6.83 -26.86 4.88
CA VAL A 23 5.71 -26.12 4.32
C VAL A 23 6.31 -25.39 3.13
N ASN A 24 5.79 -25.65 1.93
CA ASN A 24 6.33 -25.08 0.70
C ASN A 24 6.08 -23.56 0.72
N LEU A 25 7.00 -22.82 1.34
CA LEU A 25 6.91 -21.38 1.57
C LEU A 25 6.82 -20.63 0.24
N ASP A 26 7.47 -21.11 -0.81
CA ASP A 26 7.37 -20.54 -2.15
C ASP A 26 5.99 -20.77 -2.77
N GLY A 27 5.40 -21.94 -2.55
CA GLY A 27 4.02 -22.23 -2.90
C GLY A 27 3.04 -21.28 -2.18
N ALA A 28 3.18 -21.17 -0.87
CA ALA A 28 2.35 -20.28 -0.05
C ALA A 28 2.50 -18.80 -0.47
N ARG A 29 3.73 -18.34 -0.73
CA ARG A 29 4.02 -16.97 -1.20
C ARG A 29 3.36 -16.68 -2.54
N ARG A 30 3.46 -17.59 -3.51
CA ARG A 30 2.82 -17.42 -4.83
C ARG A 30 1.31 -17.36 -4.71
N MET A 31 0.71 -18.23 -3.90
CA MET A 31 -0.74 -18.19 -3.64
C MET A 31 -1.16 -16.88 -2.98
N ALA A 32 -0.44 -16.42 -1.96
CA ALA A 32 -0.73 -15.16 -1.28
C ALA A 32 -0.70 -13.96 -2.26
N LEU A 33 0.34 -13.88 -3.11
CA LEU A 33 0.43 -12.84 -4.13
C LEU A 33 -0.72 -12.89 -5.13
N LYS A 34 -1.11 -14.08 -5.59
CA LYS A 34 -2.25 -14.26 -6.49
C LYS A 34 -3.56 -13.77 -5.86
N HIS A 35 -3.78 -14.03 -4.57
CA HIS A 35 -4.97 -13.56 -3.86
C HIS A 35 -4.96 -12.04 -3.64
N ILE A 36 -3.80 -11.46 -3.34
CA ILE A 36 -3.63 -10.00 -3.23
C ILE A 36 -3.94 -9.33 -4.57
N GLU A 37 -3.40 -9.86 -5.67
CA GLU A 37 -3.66 -9.36 -7.01
C GLU A 37 -5.15 -9.44 -7.34
N ALA A 38 -5.77 -10.62 -7.16
CA ALA A 38 -7.20 -10.79 -7.40
C ALA A 38 -8.05 -9.81 -6.58
N PHE A 39 -7.69 -9.57 -5.31
CA PHE A 39 -8.37 -8.61 -4.45
C PHE A 39 -8.25 -7.17 -4.96
N VAL A 40 -7.06 -6.71 -5.33
CA VAL A 40 -6.91 -5.34 -5.88
C VAL A 40 -7.70 -5.21 -7.20
N HIS A 41 -7.70 -6.26 -8.02
CA HIS A 41 -8.42 -6.30 -9.28
C HIS A 41 -9.95 -6.20 -9.15
N THR A 42 -10.55 -6.52 -7.99
CA THR A 42 -12.01 -6.35 -7.80
C THR A 42 -12.44 -4.89 -7.82
N PHE A 43 -11.51 -3.95 -7.63
CA PHE A 43 -11.76 -2.50 -7.61
C PHE A 43 -11.33 -1.81 -8.91
N LEU A 44 -10.93 -2.58 -9.93
CA LEU A 44 -10.49 -2.05 -11.20
C LEU A 44 -11.64 -2.06 -12.20
N ASP A 45 -11.99 -0.88 -12.69
CA ASP A 45 -12.74 -0.73 -13.95
C ASP A 45 -11.73 -0.42 -15.06
N PRO A 46 -11.44 -1.38 -15.97
CA PRO A 46 -10.46 -1.17 -17.04
C PRO A 46 -10.73 0.07 -17.90
N GLN A 47 -12.00 0.40 -18.15
CA GLN A 47 -12.37 1.56 -18.96
C GLN A 47 -12.14 2.86 -18.19
N ALA A 48 -12.60 2.94 -16.94
CA ALA A 48 -12.38 4.12 -16.10
C ALA A 48 -10.88 4.41 -15.92
N PHE A 49 -10.07 3.37 -15.66
CA PHE A 49 -8.63 3.52 -15.48
C PHE A 49 -7.91 3.94 -16.76
N SER A 50 -8.32 3.42 -17.92
CA SER A 50 -7.80 3.84 -19.22
C SER A 50 -8.08 5.32 -19.49
N VAL A 51 -9.33 5.76 -19.28
CA VAL A 51 -9.74 7.17 -19.44
C VAL A 51 -9.00 8.09 -18.47
N ALA A 52 -8.85 7.68 -17.21
CA ALA A 52 -8.10 8.44 -16.21
C ALA A 52 -6.60 8.51 -16.53
N ALA A 53 -6.03 7.46 -17.12
CA ALA A 53 -4.64 7.48 -17.55
C ALA A 53 -4.40 8.45 -18.72
N ALA A 54 -5.32 8.51 -19.69
CA ALA A 54 -5.22 9.40 -20.85
C ALA A 54 -5.52 10.87 -20.52
N SER A 55 -6.56 11.14 -19.73
CA SER A 55 -7.00 12.52 -19.42
C SER A 55 -6.33 13.12 -18.19
N SER A 56 -5.96 12.30 -17.21
CA SER A 56 -5.51 12.72 -15.87
C SER A 56 -6.43 13.76 -15.20
N ALA A 57 -7.72 13.84 -15.60
CA ALA A 57 -8.61 14.87 -15.10
C ALA A 57 -9.02 14.59 -13.64
N PRO A 58 -9.10 15.61 -12.76
CA PRO A 58 -9.43 15.41 -11.34
C PRO A 58 -10.75 14.68 -11.11
N ALA A 59 -11.76 14.93 -11.95
CA ALA A 59 -13.08 14.30 -11.83
C ALA A 59 -13.04 12.78 -12.01
N PHE A 60 -12.25 12.27 -12.96
CA PHE A 60 -12.11 10.82 -13.16
C PHE A 60 -11.33 10.15 -12.02
N LEU A 61 -10.31 10.82 -11.49
CA LEU A 61 -9.59 10.32 -10.32
C LEU A 61 -10.50 10.24 -9.09
N ALA A 62 -11.37 11.22 -8.88
CA ALA A 62 -12.37 11.20 -7.81
C ALA A 62 -13.40 10.08 -8.00
N GLN A 63 -13.88 9.86 -9.23
CA GLN A 63 -14.78 8.75 -9.55
C GLN A 63 -14.14 7.39 -9.25
N ILE A 64 -12.88 7.18 -9.67
CA ILE A 64 -12.15 5.95 -9.38
C ILE A 64 -11.96 5.77 -7.88
N ALA A 65 -11.62 6.84 -7.15
CA ALA A 65 -11.47 6.78 -5.70
C ALA A 65 -12.77 6.35 -5.01
N GLU A 66 -13.92 6.83 -5.49
CA GLU A 66 -15.23 6.45 -4.96
C GLU A 66 -15.58 5.00 -5.24
N LEU A 67 -15.39 4.54 -6.49
CA LEU A 67 -15.66 3.14 -6.86
C LEU A 67 -14.70 2.16 -6.16
N ALA A 68 -13.47 2.59 -5.89
CA ALA A 68 -12.47 1.80 -5.19
C ALA A 68 -12.66 1.81 -3.66
N ARG A 69 -13.53 2.65 -3.11
CA ARG A 69 -13.65 2.88 -1.66
C ARG A 69 -14.15 1.65 -0.93
N ILE A 70 -13.43 1.27 0.13
CA ILE A 70 -13.86 0.32 1.14
C ILE A 70 -14.26 1.13 2.38
N GLN A 71 -15.56 1.18 2.70
CA GLN A 71 -16.09 2.07 3.74
C GLN A 71 -15.46 1.79 5.11
N GLU A 72 -15.23 0.52 5.42
CA GLU A 72 -14.66 0.05 6.68
C GLU A 72 -13.21 0.49 6.84
N ALA A 73 -12.47 0.65 5.74
CA ALA A 73 -11.07 1.05 5.78
C ALA A 73 -10.88 2.48 6.32
N GLY A 74 -11.89 3.34 6.17
CA GLY A 74 -11.90 4.69 6.74
C GLY A 74 -11.90 4.73 8.27
N HIS A 75 -12.28 3.62 8.93
CA HIS A 75 -12.26 3.49 10.39
C HIS A 75 -10.94 2.95 10.95
N LEU A 76 -10.06 2.42 10.09
CA LEU A 76 -8.76 1.93 10.52
C LEU A 76 -7.87 3.11 10.87
N ARG A 77 -7.12 3.02 11.97
CA ARG A 77 -6.12 4.01 12.36
C ARG A 77 -4.75 3.37 12.32
N CYS A 78 -3.88 3.88 11.47
CA CYS A 78 -2.50 3.43 11.38
C CYS A 78 -1.56 4.28 12.24
N SER A 79 -0.53 3.64 12.76
CA SER A 79 0.69 4.24 13.30
C SER A 79 1.63 4.71 12.19
N GLY A 80 2.60 5.56 12.54
CA GLY A 80 3.64 6.00 11.61
C GLY A 80 4.47 4.83 11.05
N ALA A 81 4.72 3.78 11.86
CA ALA A 81 5.44 2.60 11.42
C ALA A 81 4.67 1.80 10.35
N GLU A 82 3.35 1.69 10.49
CA GLU A 82 2.50 1.04 9.48
C GLU A 82 2.50 1.81 8.16
N ILE A 83 2.29 3.13 8.21
CA ILE A 83 2.36 4.00 7.03
C ILE A 83 3.75 3.90 6.36
N GLY A 84 4.82 3.94 7.16
CA GLY A 84 6.19 3.79 6.66
C GLY A 84 6.42 2.47 5.91
N ARG A 85 5.85 1.36 6.38
CA ARG A 85 5.93 0.06 5.69
C ARG A 85 5.24 0.08 4.33
N PHE A 86 4.04 0.68 4.22
CA PHE A 86 3.37 0.83 2.93
C PHE A 86 4.18 1.71 1.97
N VAL A 87 4.72 2.84 2.44
CA VAL A 87 5.56 3.73 1.63
C VAL A 87 6.83 3.02 1.13
N ALA A 88 7.47 2.21 1.97
CA ALA A 88 8.61 1.38 1.55
C ALA A 88 8.20 0.32 0.51
N MET A 89 7.03 -0.29 0.69
CA MET A 89 6.49 -1.33 -0.20
C MET A 89 6.19 -0.82 -1.62
N ILE A 90 5.97 0.48 -1.82
CA ILE A 90 5.84 1.10 -3.16
C ILE A 90 7.10 0.91 -4.01
N ARG A 91 8.27 0.70 -3.41
CA ARG A 91 9.54 0.45 -4.10
C ARG A 91 9.85 -1.04 -4.27
N ASN A 92 8.93 -1.93 -3.93
CA ASN A 92 9.16 -3.37 -4.00
C ASN A 92 9.31 -3.85 -5.46
N PRO A 93 10.18 -4.85 -5.74
CA PRO A 93 10.29 -5.43 -7.08
C PRO A 93 8.98 -6.09 -7.56
N SER A 94 8.13 -6.58 -6.66
CA SER A 94 6.82 -7.13 -7.02
C SER A 94 5.83 -6.02 -7.38
N SER A 95 5.34 -6.01 -8.62
CA SER A 95 4.25 -5.13 -9.08
C SER A 95 2.99 -5.27 -8.23
N ILE A 96 2.63 -6.50 -7.83
CA ILE A 96 1.47 -6.81 -6.99
C ILE A 96 1.57 -6.09 -5.64
N LEU A 97 2.71 -6.20 -4.97
CA LEU A 97 2.92 -5.53 -3.68
C LEU A 97 2.92 -4.01 -3.82
N ARG A 98 3.48 -3.47 -4.92
CA ARG A 98 3.40 -2.03 -5.21
C ARG A 98 1.95 -1.56 -5.37
N ALA A 99 1.16 -2.26 -6.18
CA ALA A 99 -0.26 -1.95 -6.41
C ALA A 99 -1.06 -2.04 -5.10
N CYS A 100 -0.87 -3.10 -4.32
CA CYS A 100 -1.51 -3.27 -3.02
C CYS A 100 -1.14 -2.15 -2.04
N ALA A 101 0.13 -1.73 -2.01
CA ALA A 101 0.59 -0.68 -1.11
C ALA A 101 -0.08 0.67 -1.43
N VAL A 102 -0.10 1.08 -2.70
CA VAL A 102 -0.75 2.34 -3.09
C VAL A 102 -2.27 2.26 -2.96
N PHE A 103 -2.87 1.09 -3.18
CA PHE A 103 -4.29 0.86 -2.95
C PHE A 103 -4.65 1.05 -1.47
N ALA A 104 -3.87 0.46 -0.55
CA ALA A 104 -4.08 0.65 0.89
C ALA A 104 -3.95 2.13 1.29
N LEU A 105 -2.90 2.82 0.80
CA LEU A 105 -2.73 4.26 1.05
C LEU A 105 -3.85 5.11 0.46
N LEU A 106 -4.42 4.71 -0.68
CA LEU A 106 -5.63 5.33 -1.22
C LEU A 106 -6.73 5.22 -0.18
N GLN A 107 -7.07 4.01 0.28
CA GLN A 107 -8.14 3.79 1.27
C GLN A 107 -7.97 4.65 2.52
N PHE A 108 -6.74 4.74 3.03
CA PHE A 108 -6.42 5.50 4.24
C PHE A 108 -6.51 7.01 4.07
N THR A 109 -6.50 7.53 2.85
CA THR A 109 -6.46 8.97 2.57
C THR A 109 -7.70 9.49 1.86
N ILE A 110 -8.68 8.64 1.53
CA ILE A 110 -9.92 9.09 0.89
C ILE A 110 -10.59 10.17 1.76
N PRO A 111 -10.95 11.34 1.20
CA PRO A 111 -11.69 12.38 1.90
C PRO A 111 -13.01 11.86 2.52
N GLY A 112 -13.29 12.32 3.74
CA GLY A 112 -14.44 11.84 4.54
C GLY A 112 -14.16 10.60 5.40
N GLY A 113 -12.99 9.96 5.29
CA GLY A 113 -12.59 8.90 6.21
C GLY A 113 -12.28 9.43 7.62
N ARG A 114 -12.68 8.69 8.67
CA ARG A 114 -12.54 9.10 10.09
C ARG A 114 -11.10 9.48 10.47
N HIS A 115 -10.11 8.78 9.90
CA HIS A 115 -8.69 9.01 10.18
C HIS A 115 -7.90 9.53 8.98
N ALA A 116 -8.57 10.01 7.93
CA ALA A 116 -7.93 10.42 6.68
C ALA A 116 -6.87 11.53 6.87
N MET A 117 -7.22 12.58 7.63
CA MET A 117 -6.30 13.66 7.96
C MET A 117 -5.07 13.17 8.75
N HIS A 118 -5.28 12.30 9.74
CA HIS A 118 -4.19 11.70 10.52
C HIS A 118 -3.22 10.92 9.62
N HIS A 119 -3.72 10.11 8.69
CA HIS A 119 -2.87 9.39 7.73
C HIS A 119 -2.18 10.32 6.74
N ALA A 120 -2.84 11.38 6.29
CA ALA A 120 -2.23 12.39 5.42
C ALA A 120 -1.03 13.07 6.12
N CYS A 121 -1.17 13.44 7.40
CA CYS A 121 -0.09 13.97 8.21
C CYS A 121 1.07 12.96 8.35
N LEU A 122 0.78 11.69 8.63
CA LEU A 122 1.82 10.65 8.70
C LEU A 122 2.56 10.49 7.37
N LEU A 123 1.84 10.49 6.24
CA LEU A 123 2.42 10.41 4.89
C LEU A 123 3.30 11.62 4.57
N HIS A 124 2.91 12.81 5.00
CA HIS A 124 3.73 14.01 4.88
C HIS A 124 5.04 13.87 5.69
N ASN A 125 4.94 13.46 6.95
CA ASN A 125 6.08 13.32 7.86
C ASN A 125 7.12 12.31 7.36
N VAL A 126 6.69 11.22 6.69
CA VAL A 126 7.61 10.23 6.11
C VAL A 126 8.08 10.60 4.68
N GLY A 127 7.73 11.79 4.18
CA GLY A 127 8.14 12.26 2.85
C GLY A 127 7.56 11.43 1.70
N ALA A 128 6.37 10.84 1.88
CA ALA A 128 5.78 9.89 0.93
C ALA A 128 5.52 10.50 -0.47
N ALA A 129 5.29 11.81 -0.55
CA ALA A 129 4.97 12.49 -1.80
C ALA A 129 6.01 12.25 -2.91
N ARG A 130 7.32 12.19 -2.58
CA ARG A 130 8.36 11.88 -3.57
C ARG A 130 8.21 10.47 -4.12
N VAL A 131 7.91 9.50 -3.25
CA VAL A 131 7.76 8.09 -3.62
C VAL A 131 6.52 7.88 -4.48
N LEU A 132 5.41 8.51 -4.09
CA LEU A 132 4.16 8.46 -4.82
C LEU A 132 4.27 9.10 -6.20
N ARG A 133 4.97 10.23 -6.34
CA ARG A 133 5.23 10.84 -7.66
C ARG A 133 6.03 9.92 -8.58
N ALA A 134 7.08 9.28 -8.04
CA ALA A 134 7.85 8.30 -8.81
C ALA A 134 6.98 7.09 -9.24
N ALA A 135 6.12 6.59 -8.35
CA ALA A 135 5.20 5.51 -8.68
C ALA A 135 4.18 5.91 -9.76
N ALA A 136 3.59 7.10 -9.64
CA ALA A 136 2.63 7.66 -10.61
C ALA A 136 3.22 7.88 -12.00
N ALA A 137 4.53 8.17 -12.08
CA ALA A 137 5.27 8.43 -13.31
C ALA A 137 5.96 7.19 -13.90
N SER A 138 5.91 6.05 -13.21
CA SER A 138 6.62 4.84 -13.63
C SER A 138 6.10 4.32 -14.98
N ALA A 139 6.98 4.20 -15.97
CA ALA A 139 6.65 3.67 -17.29
C ALA A 139 6.34 2.16 -17.26
N THR A 140 6.95 1.44 -16.33
CA THR A 140 6.86 -0.04 -16.21
C THR A 140 5.94 -0.50 -15.08
N ALA A 141 5.25 0.43 -14.41
CA ALA A 141 4.30 0.05 -13.36
C ALA A 141 2.93 -0.27 -13.99
N PRO A 142 2.17 -1.21 -13.38
CA PRO A 142 0.78 -1.42 -13.75
C PRO A 142 -0.04 -0.13 -13.70
N ILE A 143 -1.07 -0.03 -14.54
CA ILE A 143 -1.89 1.18 -14.68
C ILE A 143 -2.56 1.55 -13.35
N GLU A 144 -3.04 0.56 -12.61
CA GLU A 144 -3.70 0.73 -11.33
C GLU A 144 -2.77 1.32 -10.27
N ALA A 145 -1.53 0.85 -10.21
CA ALA A 145 -0.55 1.40 -9.27
C ALA A 145 -0.28 2.88 -9.56
N LYS A 146 -0.24 3.27 -10.84
CA LYS A 146 -0.01 4.65 -11.26
C LYS A 146 -1.21 5.53 -10.92
N ILE A 147 -2.43 5.08 -11.22
CA ILE A 147 -3.66 5.83 -10.97
C ILE A 147 -3.90 5.99 -9.47
N PHE A 148 -3.77 4.92 -8.68
CA PHE A 148 -3.89 5.00 -7.23
C PHE A 148 -2.86 5.94 -6.60
N ALA A 149 -1.61 5.91 -7.06
CA ALA A 149 -0.60 6.86 -6.58
C ALA A 149 -0.97 8.33 -6.89
N ARG A 150 -1.56 8.60 -8.06
CA ARG A 150 -2.08 9.94 -8.41
C ARG A 150 -3.22 10.35 -7.49
N ILE A 151 -4.16 9.45 -7.20
CA ILE A 151 -5.27 9.71 -6.27
C ILE A 151 -4.74 10.04 -4.88
N VAL A 152 -3.81 9.24 -4.35
CA VAL A 152 -3.20 9.51 -3.02
C VAL A 152 -2.57 10.90 -2.99
N LEU A 153 -1.81 11.30 -4.03
CA LEU A 153 -1.23 12.64 -4.11
C LEU A 153 -2.30 13.74 -4.04
N ARG A 154 -3.41 13.58 -4.76
CA ARG A 154 -4.53 14.54 -4.74
C ARG A 154 -5.22 14.58 -3.37
N ASN A 155 -5.39 13.44 -2.72
CA ASN A 155 -5.91 13.39 -1.36
C ASN A 155 -5.00 14.15 -0.39
N LEU A 156 -3.68 14.00 -0.49
CA LEU A 156 -2.73 14.73 0.35
C LEU A 156 -2.82 16.25 0.13
N GLU A 157 -2.99 16.70 -1.11
CA GLU A 157 -3.20 18.12 -1.44
C GLU A 157 -4.51 18.64 -0.83
N HIS A 158 -5.59 17.87 -0.93
CA HIS A 158 -6.89 18.22 -0.35
C HIS A 158 -6.81 18.37 1.18
N HIS A 159 -6.22 17.41 1.88
CA HIS A 159 -6.06 17.44 3.34
C HIS A 159 -5.14 18.60 3.79
N GLN A 160 -4.13 18.96 3.01
CA GLN A 160 -3.30 20.13 3.31
C GLN A 160 -4.11 21.43 3.27
N LEU A 161 -4.99 21.59 2.28
CA LEU A 161 -5.87 22.75 2.17
C LEU A 161 -6.85 22.83 3.34
N GLU A 162 -7.47 21.71 3.72
CA GLU A 162 -8.37 21.65 4.89
C GLU A 162 -7.67 21.98 6.20
N SER A 163 -6.41 21.56 6.39
CA SER A 163 -5.65 21.88 7.60
C SER A 163 -5.22 23.36 7.71
N SER A 164 -5.29 24.11 6.61
CA SER A 164 -4.87 25.51 6.53
C SER A 164 -6.04 26.50 6.66
N LEU A 165 -7.28 25.98 6.74
CA LEU A 165 -8.52 26.74 6.94
C LEU A 165 -8.92 26.74 8.41
#